data_AF-A0A2P5MKU3-F1
#
_entry.id   AF-A0A2P5MKU3-F1
#
_cell.length_a   1.000
_cell.length_b   1.000
_cell.length_c   1.000
_cell.angle_alpha   90.00
_cell.angle_beta   90.00
_cell.angle_gamma   90.00
#
_symmetry.space_group_name_H-M   'P 1'
#
loop_
_entity.id
_entity.type
_entity.pdbx_description
1 polymer ?
#
loop_
_entity_poly.entity_id
_entity_poly.type
_entity_poly.pdbx_seq_one_letter_code
_entity_poly.pdbx_strand_id
1 'polypeptide(L)'
;KLGVAYEDDVAKILGVRKVLVGIGWYNAANKGQPVNQVRIWGKRCFGFYCPENVDPEGMNCWGYTAEFGTRIAGTIVDPNIGLWGGLRVRAGESVREVVAAPEFGFLIQNAVA
;
A
#
# COMPACT_ATOMS: atom_id res chain seq x y z
N LYS A 1 9.15 3.95 -33.62
CA LYS A 1 9.92 3.87 -32.35
C LYS A 1 8.90 3.70 -31.23
N LEU A 2 8.94 2.60 -30.46
CA LEU A 2 8.09 2.46 -29.28
C LEU A 2 8.38 3.64 -28.35
N GLY A 3 7.36 4.47 -28.11
CA GLY A 3 7.46 5.60 -27.18
C GLY A 3 7.52 5.03 -25.77
N VAL A 4 8.71 5.05 -25.17
CA VAL A 4 8.89 4.79 -23.75
C VAL A 4 8.55 6.09 -23.03
N ALA A 5 7.65 6.03 -22.04
CA ALA A 5 7.32 7.15 -21.17
C ALA A 5 7.74 6.79 -19.74
N TYR A 6 8.46 7.69 -19.09
CA TYR A 6 8.74 7.58 -17.65
C TYR A 6 7.57 8.16 -16.85
N GLU A 7 7.48 7.80 -15.56
CA GLU A 7 6.40 8.22 -14.67
C GLU A 7 6.26 9.75 -14.62
N ASP A 8 7.39 10.46 -14.61
CA ASP A 8 7.43 11.93 -14.61
C ASP A 8 6.93 12.54 -15.93
N ASP A 9 7.16 11.87 -17.07
CA ASP A 9 6.64 12.31 -18.35
C ASP A 9 5.12 12.19 -18.38
N VAL A 10 4.61 11.06 -17.88
CA VAL A 10 3.16 10.82 -17.75
C VAL A 10 2.53 11.82 -16.77
N ALA A 11 3.19 12.08 -15.64
CA ALA A 11 2.73 13.06 -14.66
C ALA A 11 2.58 14.46 -15.27
N LYS A 12 3.58 14.91 -16.04
CA LYS A 12 3.55 16.19 -16.75
C LYS A 12 2.45 16.25 -17.81
N ILE A 13 2.29 15.19 -18.61
CA ILE A 13 1.26 15.13 -19.66
C ILE A 13 -0.15 15.21 -19.06
N LEU A 14 -0.38 14.52 -17.95
CA LEU A 14 -1.69 14.49 -17.28
C LEU A 14 -1.93 15.68 -16.34
N GLY A 15 -0.92 16.54 -16.13
CA GLY A 15 -1.01 17.66 -15.19
C GLY A 15 -1.19 17.23 -13.73
N VAL A 16 -0.72 16.03 -13.37
CA VAL A 16 -0.79 15.51 -12.00
C VAL A 16 0.56 15.64 -11.31
N ARG A 17 0.54 15.80 -9.99
CA ARG A 17 1.79 15.95 -9.22
C ARG A 17 2.68 14.72 -9.28
N LYS A 18 2.09 13.53 -9.18
CA LYS A 18 2.84 12.28 -9.07
C LYS A 18 2.06 11.13 -9.68
N VAL A 19 2.78 10.27 -10.40
CA VAL A 19 2.28 8.97 -10.86
C VAL A 19 3.00 7.89 -10.06
N LEU A 20 2.25 6.89 -9.57
CA LEU A 20 2.77 5.75 -8.84
C LEU A 20 2.42 4.47 -9.59
N VAL A 21 3.42 3.60 -9.80
CA VAL A 21 3.23 2.31 -10.46
C VAL A 21 3.08 1.21 -9.42
N GLY A 22 1.90 0.61 -9.37
CA GLY A 22 1.57 -0.47 -8.45
C GLY A 22 2.21 -1.80 -8.83
N ILE A 23 3.47 -2.04 -8.45
CA ILE A 23 4.21 -3.25 -8.83
C ILE A 23 3.86 -4.51 -8.04
N GLY A 24 3.10 -4.39 -6.94
CA GLY A 24 2.87 -5.47 -5.98
C GLY A 24 2.10 -6.67 -6.54
N TRP A 25 2.43 -7.85 -6.01
CA TRP A 25 1.79 -9.14 -6.31
C TRP A 25 1.38 -9.85 -5.03
N TYR A 26 0.31 -10.64 -5.09
CA TYR A 26 -0.08 -11.54 -3.99
C TYR A 26 -0.38 -12.94 -4.52
N ASN A 27 -0.19 -13.95 -3.68
CA ASN A 27 -0.60 -15.32 -3.98
C ASN A 27 -2.08 -15.48 -3.62
N ALA A 28 -2.92 -15.71 -4.63
CA ALA A 28 -4.35 -15.95 -4.48
C ALA A 28 -4.69 -17.43 -4.19
N ALA A 29 -3.69 -18.31 -4.19
CA ALA A 29 -3.91 -19.73 -3.93
C ALA A 29 -4.02 -20.02 -2.42
N ASN A 30 -4.93 -20.92 -2.06
CA ASN A 30 -5.03 -21.44 -0.70
C ASN A 30 -3.76 -22.21 -0.30
N LYS A 31 -3.50 -22.30 1.01
CA LYS A 31 -2.36 -23.04 1.54
C LYS A 31 -2.38 -24.48 1.01
N GLY A 32 -1.28 -24.90 0.38
CA GLY A 32 -1.11 -26.25 -0.19
C GLY A 32 -1.50 -26.41 -1.66
N GLN A 33 -2.05 -25.37 -2.31
CA GLN A 33 -2.32 -25.38 -3.74
C GLN A 33 -1.14 -24.79 -4.54
N PRO A 34 -1.05 -25.06 -5.86
CA PRO A 34 -0.07 -24.42 -6.72
C PRO A 34 -0.16 -22.89 -6.65
N VAL A 35 0.98 -22.21 -6.65
CA VAL A 35 1.06 -20.76 -6.53
C VAL A 35 0.30 -20.08 -7.67
N ASN A 36 -0.58 -19.14 -7.31
CA ASN A 36 -1.33 -18.31 -8.26
C ASN A 36 -1.04 -16.83 -7.98
N GLN A 37 -0.11 -16.23 -8.72
CA GLN A 37 0.28 -14.84 -8.53
C GLN A 37 -0.66 -13.88 -9.26
N VAL A 38 -1.22 -12.92 -8.52
CA VAL A 38 -2.12 -11.89 -9.07
C VAL A 38 -1.59 -10.50 -8.70
N ARG A 39 -1.72 -9.54 -9.62
CA ARG A 39 -1.36 -8.13 -9.37
C ARG A 39 -2.30 -7.53 -8.33
N ILE A 40 -1.75 -6.89 -7.29
CA ILE A 40 -2.54 -6.25 -6.22
C ILE A 40 -3.47 -5.17 -6.79
N TRP A 41 -2.95 -4.34 -7.72
CA TRP A 41 -3.70 -3.24 -8.31
C TRP A 41 -4.54 -3.66 -9.54
N GLY A 42 -4.33 -4.87 -10.05
CA GLY A 42 -5.05 -5.40 -11.22
C GLY A 42 -4.95 -4.51 -12.46
N LYS A 43 -5.99 -4.53 -13.30
CA LYS A 43 -6.14 -3.68 -14.50
C LYS A 43 -6.80 -2.33 -14.19
N ARG A 44 -6.46 -1.71 -13.06
CA ARG A 44 -7.12 -0.50 -12.56
C ARG A 44 -6.15 0.67 -12.55
N CYS A 45 -6.68 1.87 -12.78
CA CYS A 45 -5.98 3.13 -12.55
C CYS A 45 -6.80 3.95 -11.56
N PHE A 46 -6.13 4.53 -10.56
CA PHE A 46 -6.76 5.27 -9.48
C PHE A 46 -6.13 6.65 -9.36
N GLY A 47 -6.94 7.68 -9.29
CA GLY A 47 -6.52 9.06 -9.07
C GLY A 47 -7.21 9.62 -7.83
N PHE A 48 -6.47 10.38 -7.02
CA PHE A 48 -7.00 10.97 -5.80
C PHE A 48 -6.20 12.19 -5.37
N TYR A 49 -6.86 13.06 -4.60
CA TYR A 49 -6.20 14.19 -3.96
C TYR A 49 -5.47 13.75 -2.69
N CYS A 50 -4.16 14.00 -2.66
CA CYS A 50 -3.28 13.74 -1.53
C CYS A 50 -2.51 15.02 -1.19
N PRO A 51 -2.77 15.67 -0.04
CA PRO A 51 -2.06 16.89 0.35
C PRO A 51 -0.57 16.60 0.64
N GLU A 52 0.30 17.60 0.51
CA GLU A 52 1.74 17.47 0.86
C GLU A 52 1.97 17.57 2.35
N ASN A 53 1.24 18.50 2.97
CA ASN A 53 1.30 18.74 4.40
C ASN A 53 0.07 18.07 5.02
N VAL A 54 0.31 17.11 5.90
CA VAL A 54 -0.74 16.40 6.62
C VAL A 54 -0.93 17.09 7.96
N ASP A 55 -2.14 17.57 8.20
CA ASP A 55 -2.58 18.05 9.51
C ASP A 55 -3.55 17.02 10.11
N PRO A 56 -3.23 16.42 11.27
CA PRO A 56 -4.12 15.50 11.97
C PRO A 56 -5.49 16.10 12.34
N GLU A 57 -5.58 17.43 12.47
CA GLU A 57 -6.77 18.09 13.02
C GLU A 57 -7.81 18.52 11.96
N GLY A 58 -7.49 18.49 10.66
CA GLY A 58 -8.46 18.97 9.68
C GLY A 58 -8.03 19.11 8.22
N MET A 59 -7.15 18.23 7.71
CA MET A 59 -6.76 18.30 6.30
C MET A 59 -7.71 17.53 5.37
N ASN A 60 -8.15 18.21 4.31
CA ASN A 60 -8.90 17.61 3.22
C ASN A 60 -8.02 16.61 2.44
N CYS A 61 -8.40 15.34 2.44
CA CYS A 61 -7.73 14.28 1.66
C CYS A 61 -8.72 13.17 1.32
N TRP A 62 -8.42 12.38 0.29
CA TRP A 62 -9.29 11.25 -0.09
C TRP A 62 -9.38 10.18 1.00
N GLY A 63 -8.25 9.88 1.64
CA GLY A 63 -8.14 8.88 2.68
C GLY A 63 -6.78 8.90 3.35
N TYR A 64 -6.68 8.19 4.46
CA TYR A 64 -5.49 8.13 5.31
C TYR A 64 -5.41 6.81 6.07
N THR A 65 -4.20 6.48 6.51
CA THR A 65 -3.94 5.37 7.43
C THR A 65 -4.05 5.91 8.86
N ALA A 66 -5.14 5.56 9.56
CA ALA A 66 -5.35 5.97 10.95
C ALA A 66 -4.52 5.07 11.87
N GLU A 67 -3.59 5.63 12.63
CA GLU A 67 -2.78 4.92 13.63
C GLU A 67 -3.38 5.13 15.04
N PHE A 68 -3.51 4.05 15.80
CA PHE A 68 -3.89 4.09 17.21
C PHE A 68 -2.69 3.73 18.11
N GLY A 69 -2.31 4.67 18.97
CA GLY A 69 -1.18 4.50 19.88
C GLY A 69 0.17 4.61 19.17
N THR A 70 1.16 3.87 19.65
CA THR A 70 2.52 3.83 19.08
C THR A 70 2.87 2.42 18.66
N ARG A 71 3.85 2.30 17.76
CA ARG A 71 4.44 1.02 17.35
C ARG A 71 4.96 0.27 18.57
N ILE A 72 4.61 -1.01 18.65
CA ILE A 72 5.02 -1.90 19.73
C ILE A 72 6.15 -2.78 19.22
N ALA A 73 7.26 -2.82 19.96
CA ALA A 73 8.38 -3.72 19.69
C ALA A 73 8.85 -4.38 20.98
N GLY A 74 9.28 -5.64 20.91
CA GLY A 74 9.86 -6.32 22.06
C GLY A 74 10.47 -7.68 21.71
N THR A 75 11.42 -8.10 22.53
CA THR A 75 12.16 -9.35 22.35
C THR A 75 12.04 -10.18 23.62
N ILE A 76 11.75 -11.47 23.46
CA ILE A 76 11.65 -12.44 24.56
C ILE A 76 12.53 -13.64 24.21
N VAL A 77 13.33 -14.11 25.17
CA VAL A 77 14.07 -15.37 24.99
C VAL A 77 13.06 -16.52 24.89
N ASP A 78 13.18 -17.33 23.84
CA ASP A 78 12.34 -18.51 23.63
C ASP A 78 13.12 -19.77 24.06
N PRO A 79 12.83 -20.32 25.25
CA PRO A 79 13.54 -21.49 25.77
C PRO A 79 13.14 -22.80 25.06
N ASN A 80 12.10 -22.79 24.21
CA ASN A 80 11.57 -23.99 23.56
C ASN A 80 12.12 -24.21 22.14
N ILE A 81 13.15 -23.46 21.73
CA ILE A 81 13.79 -23.58 20.42
C ILE A 81 15.17 -24.21 20.57
N GLY A 82 15.30 -25.46 20.12
CA GLY A 82 16.58 -26.14 19.88
C GLY A 82 17.59 -26.12 21.04
N LEU A 83 18.83 -26.53 20.74
CA LEU A 83 19.92 -26.54 21.73
C LEU A 83 20.49 -25.14 22.02
N TRP A 84 20.42 -24.24 21.03
CA TRP A 84 21.03 -22.91 21.09
C TRP A 84 20.05 -21.81 21.55
N GLY A 85 18.82 -22.18 21.87
CA GLY A 85 17.75 -21.22 22.16
C GLY A 85 17.31 -20.43 20.91
N GLY A 86 16.36 -19.53 21.12
CA GLY A 86 15.93 -18.56 20.12
C GLY A 86 15.45 -17.25 20.75
N LEU A 87 15.26 -16.22 19.93
CA LEU A 87 14.61 -14.98 20.32
C LEU A 87 13.27 -14.87 19.60
N ARG A 88 12.20 -14.60 20.35
CA ARG A 88 10.91 -14.24 19.80
C ARG A 88 10.80 -12.72 19.76
N VAL A 89 10.78 -12.18 18.55
CA VAL A 89 10.59 -10.74 18.31
C VAL A 89 9.10 -10.50 18.03
N ARG A 90 8.51 -9.54 18.74
CA ARG A 90 7.17 -9.01 18.46
C ARG A 90 7.33 -7.61 17.90
N ALA A 91 6.72 -7.37 16.74
CA ALA A 91 6.56 -6.06 16.16
C ALA A 91 5.10 -5.91 15.72
N GLY A 92 4.48 -4.78 16.03
CA GLY A 92 3.09 -4.54 15.67
C GLY A 92 2.75 -3.06 15.66
N GLU A 93 1.72 -2.75 14.88
CA GLU A 93 1.09 -1.44 14.79
C GLU A 93 -0.42 -1.64 14.74
N SER A 94 -1.18 -0.68 15.27
CA SER A 94 -2.65 -0.68 15.19
C SER A 94 -3.06 0.36 14.18
N VAL A 95 -3.19 -0.06 12.92
CA VAL A 95 -3.53 0.83 11.81
C VAL A 95 -4.82 0.42 11.12
N ARG A 96 -5.53 1.40 10.57
CA ARG A 96 -6.70 1.18 9.72
C ARG A 96 -6.67 2.12 8.53
N GLU A 97 -6.82 1.56 7.33
CA GLU A 97 -7.03 2.36 6.13
C GLU A 97 -8.46 2.90 6.10
N VAL A 98 -8.58 4.23 5.98
CA VAL A 98 -9.85 4.96 5.99
C VAL A 98 -9.97 5.76 4.69
N VAL A 99 -11.09 5.56 3.99
CA VAL A 99 -11.53 6.48 2.93
C VAL A 99 -12.41 7.53 3.59
N ALA A 100 -11.95 8.77 3.63
CA ALA A 100 -12.59 9.87 4.35
C ALA A 100 -13.51 10.70 3.45
N ALA A 101 -13.06 10.98 2.22
CA ALA A 101 -13.78 11.77 1.23
C ALA A 101 -13.69 11.10 -0.15
N PRO A 102 -14.56 10.12 -0.46
CA PRO A 102 -14.54 9.39 -1.72
C PRO A 102 -14.60 10.29 -2.96
N GLU A 103 -15.26 11.44 -2.87
CA GLU A 103 -15.42 12.46 -3.91
C GLU A 103 -14.10 13.10 -4.36
N PHE A 104 -13.05 12.99 -3.55
CA PHE A 104 -11.70 13.48 -3.90
C PHE A 104 -10.88 12.48 -4.72
N GLY A 105 -11.51 11.43 -5.23
CA GLY A 105 -10.85 10.46 -6.09
C GLY A 105 -11.77 9.87 -7.15
N PHE A 106 -11.17 9.09 -8.03
CA PHE A 106 -11.87 8.35 -9.08
C PHE A 106 -11.13 7.05 -9.40
N LEU A 107 -11.89 6.05 -9.83
CA LEU A 107 -11.37 4.73 -10.20
C LEU A 107 -11.72 4.43 -11.66
N ILE A 108 -10.69 4.20 -12.47
CA ILE A 108 -10.84 3.67 -13.83
C ILE A 108 -10.66 2.16 -13.74
N GLN A 109 -11.74 1.44 -14.00
CA GLN A 109 -11.72 -0.02 -14.07
C GLN A 109 -11.37 -0.48 -15.49
N ASN A 110 -10.64 -1.59 -15.60
CA ASN A 110 -10.25 -2.20 -16.88
C ASN A 110 -9.53 -1.22 -17.82
N ALA A 111 -8.58 -0.46 -17.28
CA ALA A 111 -7.84 0.57 -18.01
C ALA A 111 -6.95 0.02 -19.14
N VAL A 112 -6.69 -1.30 -19.12
CA VAL A 112 -5.91 -2.01 -20.14
C VAL A 112 -6.64 -3.32 -20.47
N ALA A 113 -6.75 -3.62 -21.77
CA ALA A 113 -7.34 -4.86 -22.29
C ALA A 113 -6.44 -6.07 -22.01
#